data_AF-A0A7S4U7Y3-F1
#
_entry.id   AF-A0A7S4U7Y3-F1
#
_cell.length_a   1.000
_cell.length_b   1.000
_cell.length_c   1.000
_cell.angle_alpha   90.00
_cell.angle_beta   90.00
_cell.angle_gamma   90.00
#
_symmetry.space_group_name_H-M   'P 1'
#
loop_
_entity.id
_entity.type
_entity.pdbx_description
1 polymer ?
#
loop_
_entity_poly.entity_id
_entity_poly.type
_entity_poly.pdbx_seq_one_letter_code
_entity_poly.pdbx_strand_id
1 'polypeptide(L)'
;GRETFWYPPAQFLAGPLQIWAHDQLIGGKGQDGVWRYDRGPPYVQRLTMFSGPGVNSVGNGNLVRKILGLKLAFGGSCDLRSCQRGMQGNSYIGDFDGAQFRFFYRNACSTLVIPPLSNGAGPVLDDKGVYRLYRYLKEGYNTLVVCGGTSSILFINQNIASVDGGFELEPGWVDGPYEAQSAQRANTPFAALPVSLPGPETSVTGVQLSSLPPNAISYYEAEDVSVVFEIPMGQGRIIYLGYDYSEPIIPWVHTLTAATMFNDWDFKGPAP
;
A
#
# COMPACT_ATOMS: atom_id res chain seq x y z
N GLY A 1 -41.95 3.50 -29.83
CA GLY A 1 -40.74 4.34 -29.84
C GLY A 1 -40.10 4.24 -28.47
N ARG A 2 -38.97 3.53 -28.38
CA ARG A 2 -38.09 3.51 -27.21
C ARG A 2 -36.71 3.87 -27.76
N GLU A 3 -36.21 5.04 -27.40
CA GLU A 3 -34.87 5.49 -27.77
C GLU A 3 -33.86 4.81 -26.85
N THR A 4 -32.95 4.07 -27.47
CA THR A 4 -31.74 3.51 -26.88
C THR A 4 -30.68 4.62 -26.81
N PHE A 5 -30.30 5.01 -25.60
CA PHE A 5 -29.11 5.85 -25.38
C PHE A 5 -27.87 4.97 -25.51
N TRP A 6 -27.20 5.09 -26.65
CA TRP A 6 -25.85 4.60 -26.87
C TRP A 6 -24.85 5.51 -26.14
N TYR A 7 -24.14 4.99 -25.15
CA TYR A 7 -22.90 5.62 -24.68
C TYR A 7 -21.78 5.28 -25.67
N PRO A 8 -21.01 6.26 -26.17
CA PRO A 8 -19.85 5.96 -27.01
C PRO A 8 -18.75 5.31 -26.15
N PRO A 9 -17.96 4.38 -26.71
CA PRO A 9 -16.81 3.83 -26.02
C PRO A 9 -15.82 4.95 -25.71
N ALA A 10 -15.32 4.96 -24.46
CA ALA A 10 -14.25 5.82 -24.03
C ALA A 10 -13.06 5.65 -25.00
N GLN A 11 -12.75 6.71 -25.73
CA GLN A 11 -11.55 6.75 -26.56
C GLN A 11 -10.35 6.69 -25.62
N PHE A 12 -9.68 5.54 -25.60
CA PHE A 12 -8.35 5.39 -25.03
C PHE A 12 -7.42 6.37 -25.75
N LEU A 13 -7.15 7.50 -25.11
CA LEU A 13 -5.96 8.27 -25.42
C LEU A 13 -4.77 7.51 -24.84
N ALA A 14 -4.35 6.47 -25.56
CA ALA A 14 -3.01 5.92 -25.44
C ALA A 14 -2.03 7.00 -25.91
N GLY A 15 -1.74 7.95 -25.02
CA GLY A 15 -0.55 8.77 -25.14
C GLY A 15 0.68 7.85 -25.06
N PRO A 16 1.79 8.17 -25.74
CA PRO A 16 2.97 7.33 -25.67
C PRO A 16 3.41 7.20 -24.22
N LEU A 17 3.45 5.95 -23.73
CA LEU A 17 4.13 5.56 -22.50
C LEU A 17 5.47 6.30 -22.45
N GLN A 18 5.62 7.14 -21.44
CA GLN A 18 6.83 7.92 -21.23
C GLN A 18 8.02 6.97 -21.06
N ILE A 19 8.86 6.91 -22.10
CA ILE A 19 10.10 6.13 -22.19
C ILE A 19 11.12 6.72 -21.22
N TRP A 20 10.96 6.52 -19.92
CA TRP A 20 11.81 7.12 -18.88
C TRP A 20 12.56 6.12 -18.01
N ALA A 21 12.51 4.81 -18.32
CA ALA A 21 13.07 3.76 -17.47
C ALA A 21 14.08 2.83 -18.17
N HIS A 22 14.61 3.19 -19.34
CA HIS A 22 15.81 2.54 -19.86
C HIS A 22 17.04 3.40 -19.54
N ASP A 23 17.87 2.87 -18.64
CA ASP A 23 19.24 3.30 -18.34
C ASP A 23 19.47 4.66 -17.65
N GLN A 24 18.44 5.29 -17.08
CA GLN A 24 18.65 6.46 -16.21
C GLN A 24 18.48 6.09 -14.73
N LEU A 25 19.60 6.19 -13.98
CA LEU A 25 19.60 6.39 -12.54
C LEU A 25 18.48 7.36 -12.19
N ILE A 26 17.41 6.90 -11.52
CA ILE A 26 16.23 7.72 -11.20
C ILE A 26 16.72 9.04 -10.58
N GLY A 27 16.66 10.11 -11.37
CA GLY A 27 17.35 11.36 -11.12
C GLY A 27 16.59 12.26 -10.15
N GLY A 28 16.40 11.78 -8.92
CA GLY A 28 15.86 12.61 -7.84
C GLY A 28 16.96 13.43 -7.19
N LYS A 29 16.77 14.75 -7.08
CA LYS A 29 17.56 15.58 -6.14
C LYS A 29 17.14 15.24 -4.71
N GLY A 30 17.66 14.15 -4.16
CA GLY A 30 17.64 13.92 -2.72
C GLY A 30 18.25 15.15 -2.04
N GLN A 31 17.60 15.69 -1.00
CA GLN A 31 18.22 16.77 -0.23
C GLN A 31 19.35 16.19 0.61
N ASP A 32 20.59 16.61 0.35
CA ASP A 32 21.72 16.31 1.23
C ASP A 32 21.50 16.98 2.59
N GLY A 33 21.62 16.19 3.66
CA GLY A 33 21.41 16.65 5.02
C GLY A 33 21.19 15.50 6.01
N VAL A 34 21.92 15.51 7.12
CA VAL A 34 21.75 14.54 8.21
C VAL A 34 20.58 15.01 9.07
N TRP A 35 19.42 14.37 8.93
CA TRP A 35 18.30 14.59 9.84
C TRP A 35 18.61 13.89 11.16
N ARG A 36 18.68 14.67 12.25
CA ARG A 36 18.96 14.21 13.61
C ARG A 36 17.74 14.44 14.49
N TYR A 37 17.64 13.71 15.61
CA TYR A 37 16.53 13.80 16.57
C TYR A 37 16.30 15.22 17.13
N ASP A 38 17.32 16.08 17.08
CA ASP A 38 17.32 17.48 17.52
C ASP A 38 17.06 18.50 16.39
N ARG A 39 17.01 18.06 15.12
CA ARG A 39 16.86 18.94 13.95
C ARG A 39 15.79 18.49 12.94
N GLY A 40 15.19 17.32 13.13
CA GLY A 40 14.07 16.82 12.34
C GLY A 40 12.70 17.06 13.00
N PRO A 41 11.61 16.94 12.23
CA PRO A 41 10.28 16.93 12.81
C PRO A 41 10.22 15.81 13.87
N PRO A 42 9.57 16.02 15.03
CA PRO A 42 9.53 15.04 16.10
C PRO A 42 8.95 13.73 15.56
N TYR A 43 9.79 12.70 15.48
CA TYR A 43 9.59 11.27 15.22
C TYR A 43 8.37 10.83 14.42
N VAL A 44 8.57 10.33 13.18
CA VAL A 44 7.58 9.44 12.53
C VAL A 44 7.71 8.04 13.14
N GLN A 45 6.58 7.42 13.48
CA GLN A 45 6.55 6.06 14.02
C GLN A 45 7.05 5.05 12.98
N ARG A 46 7.65 3.93 13.44
CA ARG A 46 8.09 2.83 12.54
C ARG A 46 6.92 2.26 11.76
N LEU A 47 5.77 2.07 12.42
CA LEU A 47 4.49 1.81 11.76
C LEU A 47 3.74 3.13 11.59
N THR A 48 3.45 3.51 10.36
CA THR A 48 2.71 4.72 10.03
C THR A 48 1.66 4.43 8.96
N MET A 49 0.71 5.34 8.77
CA MET A 49 -0.38 5.21 7.80
C MET A 49 -0.51 6.46 6.94
N PHE A 50 -0.78 6.29 5.66
CA PHE A 50 -1.12 7.40 4.79
C PHE A 50 -2.52 7.95 5.14
N SER A 51 -2.65 9.27 5.25
CA SER A 51 -3.91 9.95 5.58
C SER A 51 -4.30 11.06 4.59
N GLY A 52 -3.65 11.10 3.42
CA GLY A 52 -3.88 12.12 2.39
C GLY A 52 -5.06 11.82 1.44
N PRO A 53 -5.04 12.37 0.20
CA PRO A 53 -6.12 12.21 -0.78
C PRO A 53 -6.53 10.76 -1.03
N GLY A 54 -7.84 10.54 -1.24
CA GLY A 54 -8.42 9.21 -1.48
C GLY A 54 -8.74 8.40 -0.23
N VAL A 55 -8.16 8.74 0.93
CA VAL A 55 -8.43 8.03 2.19
C VAL A 55 -9.77 8.47 2.80
N ASN A 56 -10.66 7.50 3.04
CA ASN A 56 -11.87 7.73 3.84
C ASN A 56 -11.53 7.79 5.34
N SER A 57 -11.34 9.02 5.84
CA SER A 57 -10.93 9.25 7.23
C SER A 57 -11.98 8.87 8.28
N VAL A 58 -13.26 8.70 7.92
CA VAL A 58 -14.32 8.31 8.88
C VAL A 58 -14.71 6.84 8.77
N GLY A 59 -14.63 6.26 7.58
CA GLY A 59 -14.91 4.85 7.30
C GLY A 59 -13.63 3.99 7.30
N ASN A 60 -13.33 3.38 6.15
CA ASN A 60 -12.32 2.33 5.99
C ASN A 60 -10.94 2.74 6.53
N GLY A 61 -10.48 3.97 6.26
CA GLY A 61 -9.21 4.48 6.78
C GLY A 61 -9.20 4.63 8.32
N ASN A 62 -10.32 4.98 8.95
CA ASN A 62 -10.43 4.99 10.40
C ASN A 62 -10.43 3.59 10.99
N LEU A 63 -11.01 2.61 10.28
CA LEU A 63 -11.03 1.24 10.73
C LEU A 63 -9.62 0.63 10.69
N VAL A 64 -8.89 0.81 9.58
CA VAL A 64 -7.47 0.45 9.47
C VAL A 64 -6.65 1.08 10.60
N ARG A 65 -6.81 2.38 10.84
CA ARG A 65 -6.17 3.09 11.97
C ARG A 65 -6.44 2.41 13.31
N LYS A 66 -7.70 2.05 13.59
CA LYS A 66 -8.11 1.39 14.84
C LYS A 66 -7.49 -0.01 14.96
N ILE A 67 -7.50 -0.79 13.88
CA ILE A 67 -6.88 -2.14 13.83
C ILE A 67 -5.39 -2.03 14.17
N LEU A 68 -4.69 -1.07 13.58
CA LEU A 68 -3.26 -0.85 13.79
C LEU A 68 -2.92 -0.14 15.12
N GLY A 69 -3.92 0.24 15.92
CA GLY A 69 -3.71 0.95 17.19
C GLY A 69 -3.10 2.35 17.04
N LEU A 70 -3.19 2.97 15.86
CA LEU A 70 -2.60 4.29 15.60
C LEU A 70 -3.38 5.38 16.33
N LYS A 71 -2.65 6.16 17.13
CA LYS A 71 -3.22 7.25 17.94
C LYS A 71 -3.55 8.45 17.06
N LEU A 72 -4.59 9.19 17.44
CA LEU A 72 -4.88 10.50 16.87
C LEU A 72 -3.91 11.55 17.45
N ALA A 73 -3.75 12.66 16.74
CA ALA A 73 -3.01 13.83 17.23
C ALA A 73 -3.60 14.33 18.56
N PHE A 74 -2.75 14.87 19.45
CA PHE A 74 -3.19 15.44 20.71
C PHE A 74 -4.16 16.60 20.47
N GLY A 75 -5.34 16.56 21.10
CA GLY A 75 -6.42 17.51 20.85
C GLY A 75 -7.13 17.33 19.49
N GLY A 76 -6.70 16.36 18.68
CA GLY A 76 -7.36 15.99 17.44
C GLY A 76 -8.68 15.27 17.72
N SER A 77 -9.76 15.76 17.11
CA SER A 77 -11.07 15.12 17.17
C SER A 77 -11.42 14.42 15.87
N CYS A 78 -12.19 13.35 16.00
CA CYS A 78 -12.95 12.71 14.94
C CYS A 78 -14.41 13.06 15.18
N ASP A 79 -15.10 13.57 14.16
CA ASP A 79 -16.55 13.63 14.16
C ASP A 79 -17.13 12.73 13.06
N LEU A 80 -18.46 12.71 12.92
CA LEU A 80 -19.16 11.90 11.93
C LEU A 80 -18.83 12.30 10.47
N ARG A 81 -18.20 13.47 10.25
CA ARG A 81 -17.93 14.04 8.93
C ARG A 81 -16.45 13.99 8.57
N SER A 82 -15.55 14.07 9.55
CA SER A 82 -14.11 14.04 9.31
C SER A 82 -13.29 13.62 10.52
N CYS A 83 -12.25 12.83 10.26
CA CYS A 83 -11.14 12.57 11.19
C CYS A 83 -9.82 13.21 10.72
N GLN A 84 -9.82 14.00 9.65
CA GLN A 84 -8.58 14.47 9.03
C GLN A 84 -7.71 15.29 9.99
N ARG A 85 -8.29 16.05 10.92
CA ARG A 85 -7.54 16.78 11.95
C ARG A 85 -6.89 15.85 12.99
N GLY A 86 -7.57 14.75 13.32
CA GLY A 86 -7.03 13.73 14.21
C GLY A 86 -5.97 12.84 13.54
N MET A 87 -6.05 12.62 12.23
CA MET A 87 -5.11 11.82 11.43
C MET A 87 -3.93 12.63 10.91
N GLN A 88 -3.29 13.38 11.81
CA GLN A 88 -2.13 14.21 11.54
C GLN A 88 -1.01 13.93 12.53
N GLY A 89 0.18 14.46 12.23
CA GLY A 89 1.35 14.34 13.08
C GLY A 89 2.02 12.97 12.92
N ASN A 90 2.70 12.55 13.97
CA ASN A 90 3.78 11.55 13.94
C ASN A 90 3.38 10.13 13.51
N SER A 91 2.09 9.80 13.61
CA SER A 91 1.55 8.49 13.24
C SER A 91 1.04 8.42 11.80
N TYR A 92 1.11 9.53 11.05
CA TYR A 92 0.55 9.62 9.70
C TYR A 92 1.47 10.32 8.73
N ILE A 93 1.29 10.00 7.45
CA ILE A 93 1.93 10.66 6.31
C ILE A 93 0.84 11.23 5.41
N GLY A 94 0.81 12.55 5.24
CA GLY A 94 -0.15 13.21 4.35
C GLY A 94 0.35 13.40 2.91
N ASP A 95 1.67 13.39 2.72
CA ASP A 95 2.32 13.73 1.46
C ASP A 95 3.70 13.05 1.35
N PHE A 96 4.02 12.52 0.16
CA PHE A 96 5.28 11.86 -0.19
C PHE A 96 6.41 12.86 -0.55
N ASP A 97 6.14 14.16 -0.56
CA ASP A 97 7.16 15.23 -0.58
C ASP A 97 7.29 15.98 0.76
N GLY A 98 6.37 15.74 1.70
CA GLY A 98 6.33 16.42 2.99
C GLY A 98 7.54 16.12 3.89
N ALA A 99 7.78 16.99 4.87
CA ALA A 99 8.89 16.85 5.82
C ALA A 99 8.88 15.50 6.57
N GLN A 100 7.69 14.97 6.86
CA GLN A 100 7.54 13.66 7.50
C GLN A 100 8.03 12.53 6.61
N PHE A 101 7.58 12.47 5.34
CA PHE A 101 8.03 11.42 4.43
C PHE A 101 9.51 11.55 4.12
N ARG A 102 10.04 12.78 3.98
CA ARG A 102 11.47 13.06 3.80
C ARG A 102 12.36 12.49 4.91
N PHE A 103 11.84 12.39 6.13
CA PHE A 103 12.50 11.68 7.22
C PHE A 103 12.27 10.17 7.12
N PHE A 104 11.00 9.78 6.98
CA PHE A 104 10.57 8.38 7.01
C PHE A 104 11.18 7.51 5.91
N TYR A 105 11.34 8.02 4.68
CA TYR A 105 11.86 7.23 3.56
C TYR A 105 13.32 6.76 3.76
N ARG A 106 14.05 7.39 4.70
CA ARG A 106 15.44 7.05 5.06
C ARG A 106 15.54 6.13 6.27
N ASN A 107 14.43 5.85 6.94
CA ASN A 107 14.41 4.90 8.04
C ASN A 107 14.62 3.48 7.50
N ALA A 108 15.15 2.63 8.38
CA ALA A 108 15.17 1.19 8.16
C ALA A 108 14.04 0.51 8.96
N CYS A 109 13.64 -0.68 8.51
CA CYS A 109 12.70 -1.58 9.16
C CYS A 109 11.42 -0.87 9.63
N SER A 110 10.84 -0.06 8.73
CA SER A 110 9.62 0.73 8.90
C SER A 110 8.51 0.24 7.97
N THR A 111 7.26 0.41 8.40
CA THR A 111 6.06 -0.02 7.71
C THR A 111 5.17 1.19 7.43
N LEU A 112 4.81 1.40 6.16
CA LEU A 112 3.85 2.39 5.73
C LEU A 112 2.61 1.66 5.23
N VAL A 113 1.45 1.97 5.80
CA VAL A 113 0.17 1.43 5.37
C VAL A 113 -0.58 2.46 4.53
N ILE A 114 -0.90 2.13 3.29
CA ILE A 114 -1.86 2.85 2.46
C ILE A 114 -3.22 2.20 2.69
N PRO A 115 -4.13 2.83 3.46
CA PRO A 115 -5.46 2.28 3.66
C PRO A 115 -6.24 2.31 2.33
N PRO A 116 -7.38 1.60 2.24
CA PRO A 116 -8.19 1.56 1.02
C PRO A 116 -8.56 2.96 0.55
N LEU A 117 -8.28 3.23 -0.72
CA LEU A 117 -8.51 4.53 -1.35
C LEU A 117 -9.97 4.64 -1.84
N SER A 118 -10.91 4.62 -0.90
CA SER A 118 -12.36 4.56 -1.17
C SER A 118 -13.01 5.90 -1.49
N ASN A 119 -12.33 7.03 -1.28
CA ASN A 119 -12.83 8.37 -1.64
C ASN A 119 -12.24 8.93 -2.94
N GLY A 120 -11.57 8.10 -3.76
CA GLY A 120 -11.01 8.49 -5.06
C GLY A 120 -9.71 7.76 -5.41
N ALA A 121 -9.07 8.12 -6.52
CA ALA A 121 -7.89 7.44 -7.08
C ALA A 121 -6.59 7.55 -6.26
N GLY A 122 -6.63 8.11 -5.05
CA GLY A 122 -5.43 8.39 -4.25
C GLY A 122 -4.56 9.53 -4.80
N PRO A 123 -3.36 9.72 -4.26
CA PRO A 123 -2.41 10.69 -4.77
C PRO A 123 -1.71 10.18 -6.05
N VAL A 124 -1.46 11.10 -6.98
CA VAL A 124 -0.48 10.91 -8.07
C VAL A 124 0.79 11.64 -7.64
N LEU A 125 1.90 10.91 -7.52
CA LEU A 125 3.16 11.43 -7.02
C LEU A 125 3.94 12.15 -8.12
N ASP A 126 4.64 13.22 -7.74
CA ASP A 126 5.64 13.85 -8.59
C ASP A 126 6.94 13.02 -8.62
N ASP A 127 7.88 13.40 -9.50
CA ASP A 127 9.17 12.70 -9.65
C ASP A 127 9.92 12.54 -8.32
N LYS A 128 9.78 13.51 -7.41
CA LYS A 128 10.42 13.48 -6.10
C LYS A 128 9.74 12.49 -5.16
N GLY A 129 8.41 12.46 -5.14
CA GLY A 129 7.61 11.49 -4.38
C GLY A 129 7.90 10.06 -4.84
N VAL A 130 7.88 9.82 -6.16
CA VAL A 130 8.22 8.53 -6.76
C VAL A 130 9.65 8.12 -6.38
N TYR A 131 10.63 9.02 -6.54
CA TYR A 131 12.01 8.74 -6.16
C TYR A 131 12.17 8.37 -4.69
N ARG A 132 11.48 9.06 -3.77
CA ARG A 132 11.58 8.77 -2.35
C ARG A 132 10.87 7.48 -1.98
N LEU A 133 9.73 7.18 -2.58
CA LEU A 133 9.03 5.91 -2.38
C LEU A 133 9.87 4.74 -2.91
N TYR A 134 10.52 4.91 -4.06
CA TYR A 134 11.50 3.96 -4.58
C TYR A 134 12.64 3.70 -3.60
N ARG A 135 13.27 4.76 -3.07
CA ARG A 135 14.37 4.65 -2.09
C ARG A 135 13.90 3.99 -0.79
N TYR A 136 12.71 4.34 -0.30
CA TYR A 136 12.10 3.72 0.88
C TYR A 136 12.02 2.21 0.73
N LEU A 137 11.50 1.73 -0.40
CA LEU A 137 11.39 0.30 -0.69
C LEU A 137 12.75 -0.35 -0.91
N LYS A 138 13.63 0.28 -1.70
CA LYS A 138 14.88 -0.35 -2.11
C LYS A 138 15.92 -0.52 -1.00
N GLU A 139 16.04 0.44 -0.08
CA GLU A 139 17.23 0.57 0.77
C GLU A 139 17.01 0.30 2.26
N GLY A 140 15.79 0.36 2.77
CA GLY A 140 15.56 0.38 4.22
C GLY A 140 15.04 -0.91 4.82
N TYR A 141 14.97 -2.03 4.10
CA TYR A 141 14.23 -3.22 4.57
C TYR A 141 12.81 -2.84 5.04
N ASN A 142 12.18 -1.92 4.30
CA ASN A 142 10.90 -1.35 4.66
C ASN A 142 9.75 -2.10 3.99
N THR A 143 8.56 -2.01 4.60
CA THR A 143 7.34 -2.61 4.08
C THR A 143 6.34 -1.53 3.70
N LEU A 144 5.80 -1.59 2.49
CA LEU A 144 4.64 -0.82 2.06
C LEU A 144 3.44 -1.76 2.01
N VAL A 145 2.48 -1.61 2.92
CA VAL A 145 1.22 -2.35 2.88
C VAL A 145 0.18 -1.51 2.15
N VAL A 146 -0.41 -2.03 1.09
CA VAL A 146 -1.46 -1.37 0.31
C VAL A 146 -2.75 -2.17 0.47
N CYS A 147 -3.74 -1.57 1.11
CA CYS A 147 -5.05 -2.19 1.33
C CYS A 147 -6.00 -1.87 0.17
N GLY A 148 -6.95 -2.76 -0.06
CA GLY A 148 -7.52 -3.07 -1.37
C GLY A 148 -8.33 -2.00 -2.10
N GLY A 149 -9.00 -2.47 -3.15
CA GLY A 149 -9.80 -1.69 -4.08
C GLY A 149 -9.02 -1.28 -5.34
N THR A 150 -9.75 -1.08 -6.43
CA THR A 150 -9.19 -0.71 -7.74
C THR A 150 -8.31 0.55 -7.68
N SER A 151 -8.70 1.55 -6.89
CA SER A 151 -7.90 2.77 -6.67
C SER A 151 -6.54 2.48 -6.04
N SER A 152 -6.45 1.48 -5.17
CA SER A 152 -5.20 1.09 -4.51
C SER A 152 -4.26 0.33 -5.43
N ILE A 153 -4.80 -0.49 -6.33
CA ILE A 153 -4.04 -1.10 -7.43
C ILE A 153 -3.53 -0.02 -8.37
N LEU A 154 -4.37 0.97 -8.71
CA LEU A 154 -3.97 2.11 -9.53
C LEU A 154 -2.85 2.93 -8.86
N PHE A 155 -2.92 3.13 -7.55
CA PHE A 155 -1.84 3.77 -6.79
C PHE A 155 -0.51 3.02 -6.96
N ILE A 156 -0.51 1.68 -6.91
CA ILE A 156 0.70 0.88 -7.14
C ILE A 156 1.24 1.11 -8.56
N ASN A 157 0.39 0.96 -9.57
CA ASN A 157 0.77 1.08 -10.98
C ASN A 157 1.33 2.48 -11.32
N GLN A 158 0.74 3.53 -10.75
CA GLN A 158 1.11 4.92 -11.07
C GLN A 158 2.32 5.43 -10.30
N ASN A 159 2.53 4.98 -9.06
CA ASN A 159 3.44 5.64 -8.14
C ASN A 159 4.68 4.83 -7.77
N ILE A 160 4.69 3.52 -8.07
CA ILE A 160 5.83 2.67 -7.73
C ILE A 160 6.65 2.37 -8.98
N ALA A 161 7.87 2.89 -8.99
CA ALA A 161 8.85 2.61 -10.04
C ALA A 161 9.71 1.39 -9.68
N SER A 162 10.02 0.52 -10.63
CA SER A 162 10.99 -0.58 -10.55
C SER A 162 12.13 -0.36 -11.54
N VAL A 163 13.16 -1.21 -11.47
CA VAL A 163 14.29 -1.21 -12.42
C VAL A 163 13.83 -1.51 -13.85
N ASP A 164 12.75 -2.28 -13.98
CA ASP A 164 12.15 -2.68 -15.26
C ASP A 164 11.04 -1.72 -15.73
N GLY A 165 10.83 -0.60 -15.03
CA GLY A 165 9.70 0.32 -15.26
C GLY A 165 8.65 0.27 -14.15
N GLY A 166 7.44 0.78 -14.41
CA GLY A 166 6.31 0.70 -13.47
C GLY A 166 5.67 -0.69 -13.43
N PHE A 167 4.58 -0.82 -12.67
CA PHE A 167 3.74 -2.03 -12.68
C PHE A 167 2.50 -1.82 -13.54
N GLU A 168 2.01 -2.92 -14.12
CA GLU A 168 0.75 -2.99 -14.86
C GLU A 168 -0.14 -4.08 -14.26
N LEU A 169 -0.42 -3.95 -12.95
CA LEU A 169 -1.30 -4.89 -12.25
C LEU A 169 -2.73 -4.73 -12.75
N GLU A 170 -3.36 -5.83 -13.15
CA GLU A 170 -4.73 -5.86 -13.62
C GLU A 170 -5.69 -6.24 -12.49
N PRO A 171 -6.64 -5.36 -12.10
CA PRO A 171 -7.64 -5.70 -11.11
C PRO A 171 -8.46 -6.93 -11.53
N GLY A 172 -8.61 -7.87 -10.59
CA GLY A 172 -9.43 -9.07 -10.76
C GLY A 172 -10.45 -9.18 -9.64
N TRP A 173 -11.65 -9.66 -9.97
CA TRP A 173 -12.68 -9.97 -8.99
C TRP A 173 -13.22 -11.37 -9.24
N VAL A 174 -13.17 -12.19 -8.20
CA VAL A 174 -13.77 -13.52 -8.13
C VAL A 174 -14.37 -13.69 -6.74
N ASP A 175 -15.41 -14.50 -6.65
CA ASP A 175 -16.02 -14.85 -5.37
C ASP A 175 -15.05 -15.66 -4.50
N GLY A 176 -15.00 -15.33 -3.21
CA GLY A 176 -14.23 -16.12 -2.24
C GLY A 176 -14.90 -17.46 -1.89
N PRO A 177 -14.28 -18.29 -1.04
CA PRO A 177 -13.08 -18.00 -0.25
C PRO A 177 -11.79 -18.03 -1.07
N TYR A 178 -10.76 -17.36 -0.55
CA TYR A 178 -9.41 -17.36 -1.12
C TYR A 178 -8.53 -18.32 -0.34
N GLU A 179 -7.94 -19.29 -1.03
CA GLU A 179 -7.18 -20.38 -0.43
C GLU A 179 -5.71 -20.01 -0.26
N ALA A 180 -5.15 -20.38 0.89
CA ALA A 180 -3.75 -20.14 1.22
C ALA A 180 -2.83 -20.97 0.32
N GLN A 181 -1.84 -20.31 -0.26
CA GLN A 181 -0.80 -20.92 -1.07
C GLN A 181 0.33 -21.46 -0.21
N SER A 182 1.18 -22.32 -0.80
CA SER A 182 2.32 -22.90 -0.09
C SER A 182 3.27 -21.84 0.49
N ALA A 183 3.38 -20.68 -0.17
CA ALA A 183 4.15 -19.53 0.29
C ALA A 183 3.65 -18.92 1.59
N GLN A 184 2.34 -19.03 1.92
CA GLN A 184 1.80 -18.55 3.20
C GLN A 184 2.38 -19.33 4.38
N ARG A 185 2.63 -20.63 4.17
CA ARG A 185 3.24 -21.51 5.18
C ARG A 185 4.77 -21.44 5.19
N ALA A 186 5.37 -20.69 4.26
CA ALA A 186 6.78 -20.38 4.36
C ALA A 186 7.02 -19.54 5.63
N ASN A 187 8.28 -19.47 6.05
CA ASN A 187 8.74 -18.72 7.21
C ASN A 187 8.42 -17.22 7.04
N THR A 188 7.18 -16.84 7.35
CA THR A 188 6.57 -15.52 7.13
C THR A 188 5.61 -15.24 8.28
N PRO A 189 5.30 -13.96 8.60
CA PRO A 189 4.26 -13.62 9.56
C PRO A 189 2.88 -14.17 9.18
N PHE A 190 2.66 -14.51 7.91
CA PHE A 190 1.42 -15.08 7.44
C PHE A 190 1.24 -16.55 7.80
N ALA A 191 2.26 -17.28 8.26
CA ALA A 191 2.16 -18.71 8.56
C ALA A 191 1.13 -19.06 9.65
N ALA A 192 0.80 -18.11 10.53
CA ALA A 192 -0.21 -18.28 11.58
C ALA A 192 -1.64 -17.92 11.13
N LEU A 193 -1.83 -17.45 9.90
CA LEU A 193 -3.13 -17.10 9.34
C LEU A 193 -3.95 -18.35 8.96
N PRO A 194 -5.28 -18.23 8.86
CA PRO A 194 -6.15 -19.34 8.46
C PRO A 194 -5.83 -19.85 7.04
N VAL A 195 -6.19 -21.10 6.76
CA VAL A 195 -5.99 -21.72 5.45
C VAL A 195 -6.83 -21.09 4.33
N SER A 196 -7.85 -20.30 4.67
CA SER A 196 -8.61 -19.53 3.71
C SER A 196 -9.06 -18.18 4.29
N LEU A 197 -9.23 -17.20 3.40
CA LEU A 197 -9.79 -15.88 3.71
C LEU A 197 -11.19 -15.74 3.12
N PRO A 198 -12.13 -15.12 3.85
CA PRO A 198 -13.48 -14.90 3.34
C PRO A 198 -13.50 -13.81 2.25
N GLY A 199 -14.38 -13.97 1.25
CA GLY A 199 -14.71 -12.96 0.23
C GLY A 199 -16.09 -12.35 0.48
N PRO A 200 -16.24 -11.39 1.41
CA PRO A 200 -17.52 -10.77 1.72
C PRO A 200 -17.99 -9.83 0.59
N GLU A 201 -18.98 -10.30 -0.17
CA GLU A 201 -19.60 -9.53 -1.26
C GLU A 201 -18.56 -9.00 -2.26
N THR A 202 -18.51 -7.68 -2.46
CA THR A 202 -17.60 -7.00 -3.39
C THR A 202 -16.42 -6.32 -2.69
N SER A 203 -16.22 -6.60 -1.41
CA SER A 203 -15.26 -5.90 -0.54
C SER A 203 -13.81 -6.36 -0.76
N VAL A 204 -13.57 -7.38 -1.58
CA VAL A 204 -12.24 -7.88 -1.91
C VAL A 204 -11.98 -7.68 -3.40
N THR A 205 -10.93 -6.92 -3.72
CA THR A 205 -10.43 -6.75 -5.07
C THR A 205 -9.02 -7.35 -5.13
N GLY A 206 -8.82 -8.37 -5.95
CA GLY A 206 -7.50 -8.95 -6.18
C GLY A 206 -6.85 -8.42 -7.45
N VAL A 207 -5.78 -9.09 -7.85
CA VAL A 207 -5.03 -8.84 -9.08
C VAL A 207 -4.94 -10.15 -9.86
N GLN A 208 -5.07 -10.10 -11.19
CA GLN A 208 -4.88 -11.28 -12.03
C GLN A 208 -3.44 -11.82 -11.87
N LEU A 209 -3.30 -13.12 -11.65
CA LEU A 209 -2.01 -13.79 -11.50
C LEU A 209 -1.08 -13.57 -12.71
N SER A 210 -1.66 -13.46 -13.90
CA SER A 210 -0.96 -13.16 -15.17
C SER A 210 -0.27 -11.79 -15.19
N SER A 211 -0.78 -10.83 -14.42
CA SER A 211 -0.26 -9.45 -14.35
C SER A 211 0.73 -9.22 -13.21
N LEU A 212 0.90 -10.20 -12.31
CA LEU A 212 1.89 -10.11 -11.24
C LEU A 212 3.31 -10.19 -11.82
N PRO A 213 4.27 -9.40 -11.29
CA PRO A 213 5.65 -9.48 -11.74
C PRO A 213 6.25 -10.86 -11.41
N PRO A 214 7.23 -11.36 -12.17
CA PRO A 214 7.75 -12.73 -12.02
C PRO A 214 8.32 -13.07 -10.64
N ASN A 215 8.74 -12.07 -9.86
CA ASN A 215 9.28 -12.23 -8.52
C ASN A 215 8.22 -12.09 -7.41
N ALA A 216 6.95 -11.84 -7.76
CA ALA A 216 5.87 -11.73 -6.79
C ALA A 216 5.63 -13.07 -6.10
N ILE A 217 5.22 -12.98 -4.83
CA ILE A 217 4.85 -14.11 -3.99
C ILE A 217 3.38 -13.96 -3.66
N SER A 218 2.55 -14.84 -4.19
CA SER A 218 1.13 -14.87 -3.89
C SER A 218 0.86 -15.79 -2.69
N TYR A 219 0.08 -15.28 -1.73
CA TYR A 219 -0.21 -15.97 -0.46
C TYR A 219 -1.64 -16.50 -0.39
N TYR A 220 -2.59 -15.81 -1.00
CA TYR A 220 -4.00 -16.20 -1.04
C TYR A 220 -4.58 -15.97 -2.42
N GLU A 221 -5.19 -17.01 -2.98
CA GLU A 221 -5.68 -17.03 -4.36
C GLU A 221 -7.07 -17.66 -4.44
N ALA A 222 -7.84 -17.25 -5.44
CA ALA A 222 -8.97 -18.01 -5.96
C ALA A 222 -8.96 -17.89 -7.48
N GLU A 223 -9.20 -19.01 -8.18
CA GLU A 223 -9.14 -19.06 -9.64
C GLU A 223 -7.83 -18.47 -10.20
N ASP A 224 -7.91 -17.39 -10.98
CA ASP A 224 -6.79 -16.68 -11.57
C ASP A 224 -6.46 -15.35 -10.86
N VAL A 225 -6.98 -15.14 -9.64
CA VAL A 225 -6.85 -13.89 -8.88
C VAL A 225 -6.11 -14.11 -7.56
N SER A 226 -5.08 -13.29 -7.32
CA SER A 226 -4.42 -13.15 -6.03
C SER A 226 -4.99 -11.99 -5.23
N VAL A 227 -5.36 -12.24 -3.97
CA VAL A 227 -5.91 -11.22 -3.06
C VAL A 227 -4.94 -10.80 -1.96
N VAL A 228 -3.88 -11.58 -1.75
CA VAL A 228 -2.79 -11.21 -0.83
C VAL A 228 -1.49 -11.64 -1.49
N PHE A 229 -0.65 -10.67 -1.83
CA PHE A 229 0.65 -10.93 -2.45
C PHE A 229 1.72 -9.96 -1.95
N GLU A 230 2.97 -10.40 -2.04
CA GLU A 230 4.17 -9.59 -1.84
C GLU A 230 4.89 -9.38 -3.18
N ILE A 231 5.34 -8.17 -3.45
CA ILE A 231 6.32 -7.87 -4.49
C ILE A 231 7.62 -7.45 -3.79
N PRO A 232 8.64 -8.33 -3.75
CA PRO A 232 9.95 -7.98 -3.24
C PRO A 232 10.59 -6.85 -4.05
N MET A 233 11.19 -5.86 -3.39
CA MET A 233 11.76 -4.70 -4.06
C MET A 233 13.02 -4.19 -3.37
N GLY A 234 14.18 -4.54 -3.92
CA GLY A 234 15.47 -4.27 -3.26
C GLY A 234 15.57 -5.02 -1.93
N GLN A 235 15.78 -4.29 -0.83
CA GLN A 235 15.75 -4.88 0.51
C GLN A 235 14.35 -4.89 1.14
N GLY A 236 13.44 -4.03 0.67
CA GLY A 236 12.08 -3.93 1.17
C GLY A 236 11.08 -4.71 0.32
N ARG A 237 9.80 -4.41 0.53
CA ARG A 237 8.69 -5.14 -0.10
C ARG A 237 7.42 -4.30 -0.16
N ILE A 238 6.57 -4.65 -1.12
CA ILE A 238 5.18 -4.18 -1.21
C ILE A 238 4.30 -5.36 -0.86
N ILE A 239 3.34 -5.18 0.04
CA ILE A 239 2.34 -6.19 0.38
C ILE A 239 0.98 -5.62 0.01
N TYR A 240 0.27 -6.27 -0.90
CA TYR A 240 -1.11 -5.91 -1.24
C TYR A 240 -2.09 -6.79 -0.46
N LEU A 241 -3.09 -6.16 0.15
CA LEU A 241 -4.20 -6.83 0.84
C LEU A 241 -5.51 -6.40 0.18
N GLY A 242 -6.16 -7.31 -0.54
CA GLY A 242 -7.29 -6.99 -1.42
C GLY A 242 -8.58 -6.52 -0.73
N TYR A 243 -8.66 -6.62 0.59
CA TYR A 243 -9.84 -6.22 1.35
C TYR A 243 -9.93 -4.70 1.58
N ASP A 244 -11.15 -4.17 1.44
CA ASP A 244 -11.44 -2.74 1.53
C ASP A 244 -11.63 -2.24 2.99
N TYR A 245 -11.63 -3.12 3.98
CA TYR A 245 -11.83 -2.79 5.40
C TYR A 245 -13.07 -1.91 5.66
N SER A 246 -14.15 -2.17 4.94
CA SER A 246 -15.49 -1.65 5.25
C SER A 246 -15.99 -2.17 6.60
N GLU A 247 -15.66 -3.42 6.94
CA GLU A 247 -16.00 -4.07 8.21
C GLU A 247 -14.79 -4.77 8.88
N PRO A 248 -14.79 -4.95 10.22
CA PRO A 248 -13.68 -5.59 10.94
C PRO A 248 -13.74 -7.13 10.90
N ILE A 249 -13.64 -7.72 9.71
CA ILE A 249 -13.68 -9.18 9.54
C ILE A 249 -12.37 -9.79 10.06
N ILE A 250 -12.48 -10.64 11.09
CA ILE A 250 -11.35 -11.12 11.91
C ILE A 250 -10.18 -11.69 11.07
N PRO A 251 -10.39 -12.60 10.08
CA PRO A 251 -9.31 -13.06 9.22
C PRO A 251 -8.53 -11.93 8.52
N TRP A 252 -9.23 -10.91 8.01
CA TRP A 252 -8.61 -9.76 7.35
C TRP A 252 -7.94 -8.79 8.34
N VAL A 253 -8.47 -8.67 9.56
CA VAL A 253 -7.82 -7.95 10.67
C VAL A 253 -6.48 -8.60 11.01
N HIS A 254 -6.45 -9.92 11.18
CA HIS A 254 -5.21 -10.66 11.45
C HIS A 254 -4.24 -10.56 10.28
N THR A 255 -4.73 -10.60 9.04
CA THR A 255 -3.91 -10.45 7.84
C THR A 255 -3.23 -9.07 7.79
N LEU A 256 -3.96 -7.99 8.10
CA LEU A 256 -3.38 -6.64 8.20
C LEU A 256 -2.30 -6.57 9.27
N THR A 257 -2.59 -7.07 10.47
CA THR A 257 -1.63 -7.08 11.57
C THR A 257 -0.37 -7.84 11.19
N ALA A 258 -0.50 -9.05 10.64
CA ALA A 258 0.64 -9.85 10.19
C ALA A 258 1.46 -9.17 9.09
N ALA A 259 0.81 -8.50 8.13
CA ALA A 259 1.49 -7.76 7.07
C ALA A 259 2.40 -6.64 7.62
N THR A 260 2.03 -6.05 8.76
CA THR A 260 2.86 -5.00 9.39
C THR A 260 4.07 -5.51 10.17
N MET A 261 4.15 -6.83 10.42
CA MET A 261 5.17 -7.46 11.25
C MET A 261 6.38 -8.00 10.48
N PHE A 262 6.39 -7.88 9.14
CA PHE A 262 7.48 -8.41 8.30
C PHE A 262 8.86 -7.83 8.62
N ASN A 263 8.91 -6.61 9.19
CA ASN A 263 10.16 -5.98 9.59
C ASN A 263 10.67 -6.46 10.97
N ASP A 264 9.79 -7.06 11.78
CA ASP A 264 10.10 -7.57 13.11
C ASP A 264 10.52 -9.06 13.06
N TRP A 265 10.28 -9.70 11.91
CA TRP A 265 10.63 -11.09 11.65
C TRP A 265 11.78 -11.14 10.65
N ASP A 266 13.01 -11.28 11.16
CA ASP A 266 14.15 -11.62 10.32
C ASP A 266 14.33 -13.14 10.31
N PHE A 267 14.10 -13.74 9.13
CA PHE A 267 14.20 -15.19 8.91
C PHE A 267 15.56 -15.62 8.36
N LYS A 268 16.51 -14.68 8.19
CA LYS A 268 17.85 -14.97 7.64
C LYS A 268 19.01 -14.32 8.41
N GLY A 269 18.76 -13.51 9.44
CA GLY A 269 19.82 -12.91 10.26
C GLY A 269 19.27 -12.05 11.40
N PRO A 270 20.12 -11.27 12.08
CA PRO A 270 19.67 -10.13 12.86
C PRO A 270 19.28 -8.98 11.93
N ALA A 271 18.18 -8.29 12.25
CA ALA A 271 17.82 -7.04 11.59
C ALA A 271 19.04 -6.08 11.60
N PRO A 272 19.34 -5.40 10.48
CA PRO A 272 20.48 -4.49 10.38
C PRO A 272 20.42 -3.33 11.38
#